data_AF-A0A1D1YXV7-F1
#
_entry.id   AF-A0A1D1YXV7-F1
#
_cell.length_a   1.000
_cell.length_b   1.000
_cell.length_c   1.000
_cell.angle_alpha   90.00
_cell.angle_beta   90.00
_cell.angle_gamma   90.00
#
_symmetry.space_group_name_H-M   'P 1'
#
loop_
_entity.id
_entity.type
_entity.pdbx_description
1 polymer ?
#
loop_
_entity_poly.entity_id
_entity_poly.type
_entity_poly.pdbx_seq_one_letter_code
_entity_poly.pdbx_strand_id
1 'polypeptide(L)'
;IDVDALDEEQLSKEELFIFSNGVANGPTLESVKSSAIDVRNALTRGDTATALSIALDNPPYGLDNDEAKTQNTRSVLDVLSSVKASDIPGHVKSLSSDQQLVLMKYIYKGMAAPETGQSAVLLNWHEKLTEVAGVGCIVRV
;
A
#
# COMPACT_ATOMS: atom_id res chain seq x y z
N ILE A 1 27.20 -9.70 -26.79
CA ILE A 1 26.17 -8.77 -27.30
C ILE A 1 24.88 -9.26 -26.71
N ASP A 2 24.20 -8.42 -25.95
CA ASP A 2 22.85 -8.71 -25.45
C ASP A 2 21.88 -8.49 -26.63
N VAL A 3 21.53 -9.59 -27.29
CA VAL A 3 20.69 -9.57 -28.51
C VAL A 3 19.22 -9.34 -28.19
N ASP A 4 18.81 -9.60 -26.94
CA ASP A 4 17.44 -9.44 -26.47
C ASP A 4 17.10 -7.96 -26.22
N ALA A 5 18.11 -7.12 -25.95
CA ALA A 5 17.95 -5.66 -25.83
C ALA A 5 17.59 -4.94 -27.15
N LEU A 6 17.60 -5.65 -28.27
CA LEU A 6 17.18 -5.16 -29.59
C LEU A 6 15.81 -5.71 -30.02
N ASP A 7 15.14 -6.48 -29.16
CA ASP A 7 13.81 -7.00 -29.42
C ASP A 7 12.76 -5.88 -29.37
N GLU A 8 12.10 -5.64 -30.50
CA GLU A 8 11.04 -4.62 -30.63
C GLU A 8 9.76 -4.98 -29.85
N GLU A 9 9.63 -6.23 -29.39
CA GLU A 9 8.53 -6.65 -28.50
C GLU A 9 8.81 -6.32 -27.02
N GLN A 10 10.02 -5.83 -26.69
CA GLN A 10 10.35 -5.43 -25.33
C GLN A 10 9.65 -4.12 -24.95
N LEU A 11 8.65 -4.22 -24.08
CA LEU A 11 8.01 -3.04 -23.50
C LEU A 11 8.97 -2.27 -22.58
N SER A 12 9.19 -1.00 -22.88
CA SER A 12 9.87 -0.06 -22.00
C SER A 12 9.06 0.24 -20.73
N LYS A 13 9.71 0.74 -19.68
CA LYS A 13 9.03 1.12 -18.43
C LYS A 13 7.97 2.18 -18.66
N GLU A 14 8.27 3.09 -19.59
CA GLU A 14 7.41 4.19 -20.00
C GLU A 14 6.18 3.66 -20.74
N GLU A 15 6.33 2.66 -21.62
CA GLU A 15 5.21 2.01 -22.31
C GLU A 15 4.31 1.22 -21.37
N LEU A 16 4.90 0.47 -20.42
CA LEU A 16 4.13 -0.20 -19.35
C LEU A 16 3.30 0.81 -18.54
N PHE A 17 3.83 2.03 -18.37
CA PHE A 17 3.16 3.08 -17.61
C PHE A 17 2.04 3.78 -18.41
N ILE A 18 2.16 3.88 -19.74
CA ILE A 18 1.13 4.43 -20.64
C ILE A 18 -0.17 3.60 -20.59
N PHE A 19 -0.07 2.28 -20.38
CA PHE A 19 -1.25 1.40 -20.22
C PHE A 19 -2.03 1.63 -18.91
N SER A 20 -1.59 2.51 -18.01
CA SER A 20 -2.31 2.88 -16.78
C SER A 20 -3.43 3.93 -16.98
N ASN A 21 -3.90 4.13 -18.21
CA ASN A 21 -5.01 5.03 -18.54
C ASN A 21 -4.76 6.52 -18.20
N GLY A 22 -3.50 6.97 -18.18
CA GLY A 22 -3.17 8.40 -18.02
C GLY A 22 -3.35 8.95 -16.61
N VAL A 23 -3.44 8.10 -15.57
CA VAL A 23 -3.33 8.53 -14.16
C VAL A 23 -1.85 8.77 -13.84
N ALA A 24 -1.24 9.70 -14.56
CA ALA A 24 0.18 9.97 -14.48
C ALA A 24 0.60 10.60 -13.15
N ASN A 25 -0.36 11.13 -12.38
CA ASN A 25 -0.08 11.77 -11.11
C ASN A 25 -1.01 11.20 -10.04
N GLY A 26 -0.53 10.19 -9.29
CA GLY A 26 -1.05 9.94 -7.95
C GLY A 26 -0.90 11.20 -7.07
N PRO A 27 -1.34 11.19 -5.80
CA PRO A 27 -1.14 12.33 -4.92
C PRO A 27 0.31 12.81 -4.94
N THR A 28 0.48 14.13 -4.98
CA THR A 28 1.80 14.75 -4.87
C THR A 28 2.43 14.44 -3.52
N LEU A 29 3.75 14.54 -3.42
CA LEU A 29 4.47 14.38 -2.15
C LEU A 29 3.90 15.26 -1.04
N GLU A 30 3.49 16.49 -1.36
CA GLU A 30 2.90 17.41 -0.38
C GLU A 30 1.53 16.93 0.12
N SER A 31 0.68 16.44 -0.80
CA SER A 31 -0.60 15.83 -0.42
C SER A 31 -0.39 14.60 0.47
N VAL A 32 0.56 13.71 0.13
CA VAL A 32 0.89 12.54 0.96
C VAL A 32 1.42 12.95 2.32
N LYS A 33 2.25 14.00 2.40
CA LYS A 33 2.74 14.53 3.69
C LYS A 33 1.60 15.10 4.53
N SER A 34 0.61 15.76 3.93
CA SER A 34 -0.60 16.20 4.62
C SER A 34 -1.41 15.02 5.15
N SER A 35 -1.71 14.02 4.32
CA SER A 35 -2.42 12.82 4.75
C SER A 35 -1.69 12.08 5.86
N ALA A 36 -0.36 12.02 5.82
CA ALA A 36 0.45 11.42 6.89
C ALA A 36 0.30 12.15 8.24
N ILE A 37 0.09 13.48 8.23
CA ILE A 37 -0.21 14.25 9.43
C ILE A 37 -1.60 13.88 9.97
N ASP A 38 -2.59 13.76 9.09
CA ASP A 38 -3.96 13.39 9.48
C ASP A 38 -4.03 11.98 10.06
N VAL A 39 -3.31 11.03 9.46
CA VAL A 39 -3.13 9.66 9.97
C VAL A 39 -2.53 9.70 11.37
N ARG A 40 -1.43 10.46 11.58
CA ARG A 40 -0.79 10.57 12.90
C ARG A 40 -1.71 11.19 13.95
N ASN A 41 -2.50 12.20 13.55
CA ASN A 41 -3.47 12.84 14.42
C ASN A 41 -4.58 11.85 14.84
N ALA A 42 -5.07 11.03 13.90
CA ALA A 42 -6.04 9.97 14.19
C ALA A 42 -5.47 8.91 15.14
N LEU A 43 -4.23 8.47 14.92
CA LEU A 43 -3.53 7.53 15.81
C LEU A 43 -3.35 8.08 17.23
N THR A 44 -3.05 9.38 17.37
CA THR A 44 -2.91 10.03 18.68
C THR A 44 -4.23 10.07 19.46
N ARG A 45 -5.36 10.11 18.75
CA ARG A 45 -6.71 9.99 19.34
C ARG A 45 -7.12 8.55 19.63
N GLY A 46 -6.30 7.56 19.23
CA GLY A 46 -6.63 6.13 19.32
C GLY A 46 -7.61 5.64 18.26
N ASP A 47 -7.91 6.46 17.24
CA ASP A 47 -8.81 6.09 16.15
C ASP A 47 -8.03 5.43 15.01
N THR A 48 -7.74 4.15 15.18
CA THR A 48 -7.00 3.34 14.20
C THR A 48 -7.80 3.03 12.94
N ALA A 49 -9.13 2.98 13.04
CA ALA A 49 -10.01 2.68 11.90
C ALA A 49 -9.98 3.81 10.88
N THR A 50 -10.18 5.05 11.34
CA THR A 50 -10.10 6.24 10.49
C THR A 50 -8.68 6.43 9.96
N ALA A 51 -7.65 6.22 10.79
CA ALA A 51 -6.26 6.31 10.37
C ALA A 51 -5.95 5.34 9.21
N LEU A 52 -6.43 4.09 9.30
CA LEU A 52 -6.24 3.10 8.25
C LEU A 52 -6.98 3.48 6.96
N SER A 53 -8.24 3.94 7.07
CA SER A 53 -9.00 4.37 5.89
C SER A 53 -8.33 5.54 5.18
N ILE A 54 -7.81 6.53 5.91
CA ILE A 54 -7.11 7.68 5.31
C ILE A 54 -5.81 7.24 4.66
N ALA A 55 -5.02 6.37 5.30
CA ALA A 55 -3.73 5.92 4.76
C ALA A 55 -3.87 5.09 3.47
N LEU A 56 -5.00 4.39 3.32
CA LEU A 56 -5.31 3.58 2.14
C LEU A 56 -6.08 4.36 1.06
N ASP A 57 -6.53 5.58 1.35
CA ASP A 57 -7.24 6.41 0.39
C ASP A 57 -6.25 7.06 -0.60
N ASN A 58 -6.53 6.95 -1.90
CA ASN A 58 -5.72 7.49 -2.99
C ASN A 58 -4.20 7.22 -2.89
N PRO A 59 -3.73 5.97 -2.96
CA PRO A 59 -2.30 5.66 -2.86
C PRO A 59 -1.46 6.28 -4.01
N PRO A 60 -0.22 6.75 -3.75
CA PRO A 60 0.69 7.27 -4.78
C PRO A 60 1.14 6.19 -5.77
N TYR A 61 0.89 6.46 -7.05
CA TYR A 61 1.42 5.74 -8.21
C TYR A 61 2.23 6.72 -9.08
N GLY A 62 3.03 6.21 -10.02
CA GLY A 62 3.97 7.03 -10.81
C GLY A 62 5.36 6.45 -10.88
N LEU A 63 6.07 6.56 -12.00
CA LEU A 63 7.51 6.25 -12.04
C LEU A 63 8.32 7.25 -11.18
N ASP A 64 7.91 8.52 -11.16
CA ASP A 64 8.70 9.60 -10.53
C ASP A 64 8.26 9.97 -9.10
N ASN A 65 7.44 9.14 -8.45
CA ASN A 65 6.83 9.47 -7.16
C ASN A 65 7.36 8.61 -5.99
N ASP A 66 8.62 8.20 -6.06
CA ASP A 66 9.20 7.23 -5.12
C ASP A 66 9.26 7.74 -3.67
N GLU A 67 9.51 9.03 -3.47
CA GLU A 67 9.48 9.62 -2.13
C GLU A 67 8.06 9.58 -1.53
N ALA A 68 7.03 9.92 -2.30
CA ALA A 68 5.65 9.87 -1.80
C ALA A 68 5.19 8.44 -1.55
N LYS A 69 5.57 7.50 -2.42
CA LYS A 69 5.34 6.06 -2.19
C LYS A 69 5.98 5.60 -0.89
N THR A 70 7.22 5.98 -0.64
CA THR A 70 7.96 5.60 0.57
C THR A 70 7.31 6.19 1.81
N GLN A 71 6.94 7.48 1.76
CA GLN A 71 6.25 8.16 2.85
C GLN A 71 4.88 7.54 3.15
N ASN A 72 4.06 7.25 2.12
CA ASN A 72 2.76 6.63 2.34
C ASN A 72 2.89 5.20 2.87
N THR A 73 3.84 4.42 2.33
CA THR A 73 4.15 3.08 2.87
C THR A 73 4.48 3.16 4.36
N ARG A 74 5.34 4.10 4.77
CA ARG A 74 5.67 4.29 6.18
C ARG A 74 4.44 4.61 7.02
N SER A 75 3.58 5.52 6.57
CA SER A 75 2.34 5.86 7.26
C SER A 75 1.39 4.67 7.41
N VAL A 76 1.23 3.85 6.37
CA VAL A 76 0.42 2.62 6.45
C VAL A 76 1.03 1.65 7.47
N LEU A 77 2.34 1.40 7.40
CA LEU A 77 3.04 0.49 8.32
C LEU A 77 2.94 0.93 9.79
N ASP A 78 3.02 2.24 10.06
CA ASP A 78 2.82 2.80 11.40
C ASP A 78 1.41 2.50 11.92
N VAL A 79 0.37 2.63 11.07
CA VAL A 79 -1.01 2.27 11.43
C VAL A 79 -1.13 0.77 11.71
N LEU A 80 -0.60 -0.09 10.84
CA LEU A 80 -0.68 -1.55 11.01
C LEU A 80 -0.02 -2.02 12.31
N SER A 81 1.07 -1.37 12.71
CA SER A 81 1.78 -1.65 13.97
C SER A 81 1.07 -1.15 15.22
N SER A 82 0.18 -0.15 15.08
CA SER A 82 -0.59 0.41 16.20
C SER A 82 -1.85 -0.40 16.56
N VAL A 83 -2.32 -1.24 15.64
CA VAL A 83 -3.53 -2.04 15.80
C VAL A 83 -3.23 -3.34 16.54
N LYS A 84 -4.08 -3.69 17.52
CA LYS A 84 -3.96 -4.96 18.24
C LYS A 84 -4.41 -6.12 17.35
N ALA A 85 -3.74 -7.26 17.47
CA ALA A 85 -4.06 -8.48 16.71
C ALA A 85 -5.53 -8.90 16.79
N SER A 86 -6.19 -8.69 17.93
CA SER A 86 -7.61 -9.00 18.15
C SER A 86 -8.56 -8.18 17.28
N ASP A 87 -8.15 -6.97 16.91
CA ASP A 87 -9.02 -5.96 16.29
C ASP A 87 -8.87 -5.95 14.76
N ILE A 88 -7.81 -6.58 14.24
CA ILE A 88 -7.51 -6.70 12.80
C ILE A 88 -8.71 -7.21 12.00
N PRO A 89 -9.40 -8.31 12.36
CA PRO A 89 -10.51 -8.81 11.54
C PRO A 89 -11.68 -7.82 11.45
N GLY A 90 -11.89 -7.01 12.49
CA GLY A 90 -12.90 -5.96 12.50
C GLY A 90 -12.54 -4.84 11.52
N HIS A 91 -11.29 -4.37 11.56
CA HIS A 91 -10.79 -3.36 10.62
C HIS A 91 -10.87 -3.84 9.17
N VAL A 92 -10.40 -5.06 8.87
CA VAL A 92 -10.42 -5.61 7.51
C VAL A 92 -11.85 -5.68 6.95
N LYS A 93 -12.83 -6.09 7.76
CA LYS A 93 -14.24 -6.18 7.36
C LYS A 93 -14.89 -4.81 7.11
N SER A 94 -14.36 -3.75 7.72
CA SER A 94 -14.85 -2.38 7.51
C SER A 94 -14.31 -1.71 6.25
N LEU A 95 -13.23 -2.25 5.67
CA LEU A 95 -12.62 -1.74 4.44
C LEU A 95 -13.43 -2.18 3.21
N SER A 96 -13.44 -1.33 2.18
CA SER A 96 -13.97 -1.71 0.86
C SER A 96 -13.08 -2.77 0.19
N SER A 97 -13.60 -3.49 -0.81
CA SER A 97 -12.82 -4.47 -1.57
C SER A 97 -11.58 -3.85 -2.23
N ASP A 98 -11.67 -2.60 -2.68
CA ASP A 98 -10.54 -1.87 -3.27
C ASP A 98 -9.49 -1.53 -2.20
N GLN A 99 -9.92 -1.06 -1.01
CA GLN A 99 -9.01 -0.79 0.10
C GLN A 99 -8.34 -2.06 0.62
N GLN A 100 -9.04 -3.19 0.65
CA GLN A 100 -8.47 -4.50 0.97
C GLN A 100 -7.37 -4.89 -0.02
N LEU A 101 -7.58 -4.66 -1.32
CA LEU A 101 -6.56 -4.90 -2.34
C LEU A 101 -5.35 -3.97 -2.17
N VAL A 102 -5.58 -2.68 -1.93
CA VAL A 102 -4.51 -1.70 -1.68
C VAL A 102 -3.71 -2.06 -0.42
N LEU A 103 -4.40 -2.50 0.65
CA LEU A 103 -3.75 -2.96 1.87
C LEU A 103 -2.83 -4.17 1.60
N MET A 104 -3.29 -5.14 0.79
CA MET A 104 -2.47 -6.29 0.41
C MET A 104 -1.19 -5.85 -0.33
N LYS A 105 -1.28 -4.88 -1.25
CA LYS A 105 -0.11 -4.30 -1.94
C LYS A 105 0.90 -3.70 -0.95
N TYR A 106 0.43 -2.95 0.05
CA TYR A 106 1.31 -2.38 1.07
C TYR A 106 1.93 -3.43 1.99
N ILE A 107 1.22 -4.52 2.31
CA ILE A 107 1.77 -5.63 3.09
C ILE A 107 2.94 -6.27 2.35
N TYR A 108 2.80 -6.60 1.06
CA TYR A 108 3.92 -7.13 0.26
C TYR A 108 5.09 -6.14 0.15
N LYS A 109 4.78 -4.86 -0.06
CA LYS A 109 5.82 -3.82 -0.10
C LYS A 109 6.57 -3.69 1.23
N GLY A 110 5.87 -3.78 2.36
CA GLY A 110 6.49 -3.79 3.69
C GLY A 110 7.37 -5.01 3.93
N MET A 111 6.91 -6.20 3.50
CA MET A 111 7.69 -7.44 3.61
C MET A 111 8.95 -7.44 2.73
N ALA A 112 8.94 -6.73 1.60
CA ALA A 112 10.13 -6.54 0.76
C ALA A 112 11.22 -5.67 1.42
N ALA A 113 10.89 -4.93 2.48
CA ALA A 113 11.81 -4.10 3.27
C ALA A 113 11.95 -4.64 4.72
N PRO A 114 12.66 -5.77 4.91
CA PRO A 114 12.73 -6.47 6.21
C PRO A 114 13.47 -5.67 7.30
N GLU A 115 14.21 -4.63 6.93
CA GLU A 115 14.90 -3.70 7.83
C GLU A 115 13.97 -2.99 8.83
N THR A 116 12.66 -2.99 8.57
CA THR A 116 11.64 -2.43 9.47
C THR A 116 11.32 -3.32 10.66
N GLY A 117 11.66 -4.62 10.64
CA GLY A 117 11.42 -5.54 11.76
C GLY A 117 9.94 -5.87 12.02
N GLN A 118 9.03 -5.50 11.11
CA GLN A 118 7.57 -5.62 11.28
C GLN A 118 6.97 -6.88 10.65
N SER A 119 7.80 -7.83 10.18
CA SER A 119 7.34 -8.99 9.40
C SER A 119 6.28 -9.83 10.13
N ALA A 120 6.39 -10.01 11.44
CA ALA A 120 5.40 -10.77 12.22
C ALA A 120 4.01 -10.10 12.22
N VAL A 121 3.97 -8.76 12.35
CA VAL A 121 2.73 -7.98 12.29
C VAL A 121 2.13 -8.07 10.89
N LEU A 122 2.96 -7.90 9.86
CA LEU A 122 2.53 -7.98 8.46
C LEU A 122 1.99 -9.35 8.07
N LEU A 123 2.59 -10.43 8.56
CA LEU A 123 2.10 -11.79 8.34
C LEU A 123 0.73 -12.03 9.00
N ASN A 124 0.52 -11.50 10.22
CA ASN A 124 -0.77 -11.58 10.89
C ASN A 124 -1.85 -10.79 10.13
N TRP A 125 -1.53 -9.58 9.66
CA TRP A 125 -2.41 -8.80 8.79
C TRP A 125 -2.73 -9.52 7.48
N HIS A 126 -1.72 -10.12 6.85
CA HIS A 126 -1.88 -10.91 5.62
C HIS A 126 -2.85 -12.08 5.82
N GLU A 127 -2.66 -12.87 6.89
CA GLU A 127 -3.53 -13.99 7.23
C GLU A 127 -4.98 -13.54 7.37
N LYS A 128 -5.24 -12.53 8.21
CA LYS A 128 -6.60 -12.04 8.47
C LYS A 128 -7.24 -11.34 7.27
N LEU A 129 -6.45 -10.65 6.45
CA LEU A 129 -6.93 -10.09 5.20
C LEU A 129 -7.34 -11.19 4.21
N THR A 130 -6.55 -12.25 4.11
CA THR A 130 -6.82 -13.38 3.22
C THR A 130 -8.05 -14.18 3.67
N GLU A 131 -8.26 -14.33 4.97
CA GLU A 131 -9.47 -14.97 5.52
C GLU A 131 -10.76 -14.22 5.13
N VAL A 132 -10.72 -12.89 5.02
CA VAL A 132 -11.90 -12.06 4.72
C VAL A 132 -12.06 -11.81 3.21
N ALA A 133 -10.99 -11.43 2.52
CA ALA A 133 -11.02 -11.05 1.10
C ALA A 133 -10.81 -12.24 0.15
N GLY A 134 -10.40 -13.39 0.68
CA GLY A 134 -10.06 -14.60 -0.08
C GLY A 134 -8.76 -14.47 -0.89
N VAL A 135 -8.35 -15.57 -1.52
CA VAL A 135 -7.10 -15.64 -2.32
C VAL A 135 -7.12 -14.71 -3.53
N GLY A 136 -8.32 -14.30 -3.99
CA GLY A 136 -8.46 -13.36 -5.10
C GLY A 136 -7.84 -11.98 -4.84
N CYS A 137 -7.63 -11.56 -3.59
CA CYS A 137 -6.90 -10.33 -3.31
C CYS A 137 -5.41 -10.48 -3.60
N ILE A 138 -4.81 -11.66 -3.34
CA ILE A 138 -3.40 -11.95 -3.59
C ILE A 138 -3.10 -12.01 -5.08
N VAL A 139 -3.96 -12.66 -5.87
CA VAL A 139 -3.75 -12.83 -7.33
C VAL A 139 -3.76 -11.50 -8.10
N ARG A 140 -4.36 -10.45 -7.52
CA ARG A 140 -4.53 -9.13 -8.15
C ARG A 140 -3.46 -8.10 -7.70
N VAL A 141 -2.59 -8.46 -6.76
CA VAL A 141 -1.46 -7.63 -6.31
C VAL A 141 -0.29 -7.79 -7.27
#